data_AF-Q83G69-F1
#
_entry.id   AF-Q83G69-F1
#
_cell.length_a   1.000
_cell.length_b   1.000
_cell.length_c   1.000
_cell.angle_alpha   90.00
_cell.angle_beta   90.00
_cell.angle_gamma   90.00
#
_symmetry.space_group_name_H-M   'P 1'
#
loop_
_entity.id
_entity.type
_entity.pdbx_description
1 polymer ?
#
loop_
_entity_poly.entity_id
_entity_poly.type
_entity_poly.pdbx_seq_one_letter_code
_entity_poly.pdbx_strand_id
1 'polypeptide(L)'
;MNNRSVCRDWRSDIPRICAVHSGCQKLHIPEWITCEGLPTEIYNSLLSLRQGKIAGRYIATAISFLNTNPIFALSYASEAARIAYRLPAVRFILAKAAFACCNFTLALRNFRAARRLSGGLEPVPWIIRCLSKMNRSDEAVAVGNDVYALPAKPSVRQEIALAMAEARIKQGRPDLALLELQQVQFRVPYRDEALRLMHRLGALQESHNV
;
A
#
# COMPACT_ATOMS: atom_id res chain seq x y z
N MET A 1 39.28 -8.38 1.47
CA MET A 1 38.61 -9.46 0.69
C MET A 1 37.36 -9.91 1.42
N ASN A 2 36.22 -9.85 0.74
CA ASN A 2 34.89 -10.43 1.06
C ASN A 2 34.19 -10.06 2.38
N ASN A 3 33.55 -8.90 2.38
CA ASN A 3 32.42 -8.58 3.25
C ASN A 3 31.11 -8.94 2.51
N ARG A 4 30.74 -10.23 2.49
CA ARG A 4 29.43 -10.66 1.99
C ARG A 4 28.38 -10.33 3.05
N SER A 5 27.74 -9.18 2.89
CA SER A 5 26.56 -8.79 3.65
C SER A 5 25.55 -9.95 3.68
N VAL A 6 25.25 -10.43 4.88
CA VAL A 6 24.21 -11.42 5.15
C VAL A 6 22.90 -10.89 4.60
N CYS A 7 22.46 -11.41 3.45
CA CYS A 7 21.10 -11.24 2.97
C CYS A 7 20.18 -11.91 3.98
N ARG A 8 19.63 -11.15 4.95
CA ARG A 8 18.59 -11.64 5.86
C ARG A 8 17.47 -12.24 5.01
N ASP A 9 17.18 -13.52 5.24
CA ASP A 9 16.09 -14.22 4.58
C ASP A 9 14.76 -13.63 5.06
N TRP A 10 14.20 -12.71 4.28
CA TRP A 10 12.95 -12.00 4.60
C TRP A 10 11.75 -12.91 4.90
N ARG A 11 11.86 -14.22 4.62
CA ARG A 11 10.90 -15.27 5.03
C ARG A 11 10.75 -15.35 6.55
N SER A 12 11.77 -15.02 7.33
CA SER A 12 11.72 -15.02 8.80
C SER A 12 10.95 -13.84 9.39
N ASP A 13 10.77 -12.76 8.62
CA ASP A 13 10.11 -11.52 9.06
C ASP A 13 8.61 -11.47 8.74
N ILE A 14 8.07 -12.55 8.15
CA ILE A 14 6.61 -12.73 8.06
C ILE A 14 6.16 -13.04 9.49
N PRO A 15 5.27 -12.23 10.11
CA PRO A 15 4.74 -12.55 11.42
C PRO A 15 4.23 -14.00 11.43
N ARG A 16 4.33 -14.67 12.57
CA ARG A 16 3.82 -16.04 12.85
C ARG A 16 2.30 -16.22 12.63
N ILE A 17 1.66 -15.41 11.79
CA ILE A 17 0.33 -15.65 11.22
C ILE A 17 0.33 -16.95 10.39
N CYS A 18 1.49 -17.36 9.84
CA CYS A 18 1.67 -18.67 9.23
C CYS A 18 1.66 -19.86 10.22
N ALA A 19 1.68 -19.65 11.55
CA ALA A 19 1.72 -20.75 12.52
C ALA A 19 0.39 -21.52 12.64
N VAL A 20 -0.71 -21.04 12.06
CA VAL A 20 -1.95 -21.83 11.94
C VAL A 20 -1.88 -22.84 10.78
N HIS A 21 -0.89 -22.71 9.87
CA HIS A 21 -0.69 -23.63 8.75
C HIS A 21 0.73 -24.18 8.77
N SER A 22 1.07 -24.86 9.85
CA SER A 22 2.22 -25.76 9.97
C SER A 22 2.07 -26.91 8.96
N GLY A 23 2.40 -26.65 7.71
CA GLY A 23 2.30 -27.61 6.62
C GLY A 23 2.26 -26.89 5.28
N CYS A 24 3.06 -27.36 4.33
CA CYS A 24 3.15 -26.86 2.96
C CYS A 24 1.86 -27.13 2.16
N GLN A 25 0.69 -26.79 2.68
CA GLN A 25 -0.58 -26.97 2.00
C GLN A 25 -0.87 -25.70 1.19
N LYS A 26 -0.77 -25.86 -0.12
CA LYS A 26 -1.09 -24.82 -1.11
C LYS A 26 -2.48 -24.26 -0.79
N LEU A 27 -2.57 -22.94 -0.56
CA LEU A 27 -3.85 -22.32 -0.23
C LEU A 27 -4.87 -22.62 -1.33
N HIS A 28 -6.02 -23.17 -0.93
CA HIS A 28 -7.13 -23.43 -1.83
C HIS A 28 -7.67 -22.10 -2.38
N ILE A 29 -7.80 -22.02 -3.70
CA ILE A 29 -8.36 -20.86 -4.39
C ILE A 29 -9.83 -21.17 -4.67
N PRO A 30 -10.78 -20.34 -4.22
CA PRO A 30 -12.19 -20.51 -4.57
C PRO A 30 -12.40 -20.59 -6.09
N GLU A 31 -13.26 -21.51 -6.54
CA GLU A 31 -13.46 -21.79 -7.96
C GLU A 31 -14.06 -20.60 -8.73
N TRP A 32 -14.91 -19.81 -8.07
CA TRP A 32 -15.54 -18.62 -8.65
C TRP A 32 -14.56 -17.45 -8.89
N ILE A 33 -13.31 -17.54 -8.41
CA ILE A 33 -12.29 -16.49 -8.61
C ILE A 33 -11.45 -16.79 -9.83
N THR A 34 -11.66 -15.96 -10.86
CA THR A 34 -10.87 -15.96 -12.08
C THR A 34 -9.79 -14.87 -12.04
N CYS A 35 -8.72 -15.05 -12.83
CA CYS A 35 -7.70 -14.04 -13.01
C CYS A 35 -8.03 -13.03 -14.13
N GLU A 36 -9.11 -13.26 -14.88
CA GLU A 36 -9.53 -12.45 -16.04
C GLU A 36 -10.14 -11.10 -15.64
N GLY A 37 -10.69 -11.00 -14.42
CA GLY A 37 -11.18 -9.74 -13.87
C GLY A 37 -10.09 -8.77 -13.41
N LEU A 38 -8.81 -9.12 -13.58
CA LEU A 38 -7.70 -8.22 -13.26
C LEU A 38 -7.54 -7.15 -14.34
N PRO A 39 -7.02 -5.96 -13.99
CA PRO A 39 -6.65 -4.96 -14.98
C PRO A 39 -5.74 -5.55 -16.07
N THR A 40 -6.03 -5.24 -17.33
CA THR A 40 -5.39 -5.85 -18.50
C THR A 40 -3.86 -5.82 -18.43
N GLU A 41 -3.28 -4.71 -17.96
CA GLU A 41 -1.83 -4.56 -17.80
C GLU A 41 -1.24 -5.58 -16.80
N ILE A 42 -1.94 -5.80 -15.68
CA ILE A 42 -1.54 -6.76 -14.64
C ILE A 42 -1.70 -8.19 -15.16
N TYR A 43 -2.83 -8.46 -15.82
CA TYR A 43 -3.14 -9.76 -16.41
C TYR A 43 -2.09 -10.17 -17.44
N ASN A 44 -1.77 -9.30 -18.41
CA ASN A 44 -0.78 -9.56 -19.44
C ASN A 44 0.62 -9.79 -18.86
N SER A 45 1.01 -8.98 -17.87
CA SER A 45 2.29 -9.13 -17.16
C SER A 45 2.38 -10.50 -16.47
N LEU A 46 1.30 -10.96 -15.86
CA LEU A 46 1.25 -12.28 -15.23
C LEU A 46 1.32 -13.41 -16.25
N LEU A 47 0.56 -13.34 -17.36
CA LEU A 47 0.53 -14.39 -18.39
C LEU A 47 1.89 -14.65 -19.04
N SER A 48 2.80 -13.67 -19.03
CA SER A 48 4.18 -13.86 -19.49
C SER A 48 4.98 -14.88 -18.65
N LEU A 49 4.49 -15.24 -17.46
CA LEU A 49 5.14 -16.18 -16.54
C LEU A 49 4.57 -17.60 -16.69
N ARG A 50 5.44 -18.61 -16.54
CA ARG A 50 5.05 -20.04 -16.58
C ARG A 50 3.89 -20.39 -15.63
N GLN A 51 3.85 -19.77 -14.45
CA GLN A 51 2.79 -19.96 -13.44
C GLN A 51 1.91 -18.71 -13.27
N GLY A 52 1.83 -17.88 -14.31
CA GLY A 52 1.13 -16.60 -14.32
C GLY A 52 -0.34 -16.67 -13.92
N LYS A 53 -1.08 -17.61 -14.51
CA LYS A 53 -2.52 -17.81 -14.20
C LYS A 53 -2.76 -18.13 -12.73
N ILE A 54 -1.89 -18.96 -12.13
CA ILE A 54 -1.99 -19.32 -10.71
C ILE A 54 -1.74 -18.10 -9.82
N ALA A 55 -0.67 -17.35 -10.11
CA ALA A 55 -0.38 -16.11 -9.39
C ALA A 55 -1.50 -15.08 -9.55
N GLY A 56 -2.07 -14.95 -10.75
CA GLY A 56 -3.20 -14.07 -11.01
C GLY A 56 -4.45 -14.43 -10.22
N ARG A 57 -4.76 -15.72 -10.08
CA ARG A 57 -5.88 -16.16 -9.24
C ARG A 57 -5.64 -15.82 -7.77
N TYR A 58 -4.43 -16.06 -7.25
CA TYR A 58 -4.09 -15.66 -5.87
C TYR A 58 -4.21 -14.15 -5.65
N ILE A 59 -3.78 -13.34 -6.61
CA ILE A 59 -3.93 -11.88 -6.55
C ILE A 59 -5.40 -11.47 -6.57
N ALA A 60 -6.20 -12.03 -7.48
CA ALA A 60 -7.63 -11.76 -7.54
C ALA A 60 -8.30 -12.11 -6.20
N THR A 61 -7.96 -13.26 -5.61
CA THR A 61 -8.45 -13.63 -4.28
C THR A 61 -8.02 -12.65 -3.21
N ALA A 62 -6.75 -12.25 -3.19
CA ALA A 62 -6.25 -11.27 -2.23
C ALA A 62 -6.99 -9.93 -2.31
N ILE A 63 -7.29 -9.45 -3.53
CA ILE A 63 -8.04 -8.20 -3.73
C ILE A 63 -9.47 -8.32 -3.17
N SER A 64 -10.16 -9.43 -3.45
CA SER A 64 -11.54 -9.65 -2.97
C SER A 64 -11.66 -9.65 -1.44
N PHE A 65 -10.66 -10.17 -0.74
CA PHE A 65 -10.63 -10.24 0.72
C PHE A 65 -9.97 -9.03 1.39
N LEU A 66 -9.41 -8.08 0.64
CA LEU A 66 -8.58 -7.01 1.20
C LEU A 66 -9.31 -6.18 2.26
N ASN A 67 -10.59 -5.88 2.02
CA ASN A 67 -11.41 -5.05 2.92
C ASN A 67 -12.17 -5.87 3.97
N THR A 68 -12.39 -7.17 3.73
CA THR A 68 -13.24 -8.04 4.58
C THR A 68 -12.42 -8.94 5.50
N ASN A 69 -11.31 -9.50 5.02
CA ASN A 69 -10.39 -10.33 5.79
C ASN A 69 -8.94 -10.09 5.35
N PRO A 70 -8.27 -9.05 5.90
CA PRO A 70 -6.94 -8.66 5.44
C PRO A 70 -5.86 -9.71 5.75
N ILE A 71 -6.03 -10.51 6.81
CA ILE A 71 -5.13 -11.62 7.15
C ILE A 71 -5.15 -12.68 6.05
N PHE A 72 -6.34 -13.01 5.55
CA PHE A 72 -6.51 -13.95 4.46
C PHE A 72 -5.99 -13.39 3.14
N ALA A 73 -6.26 -12.11 2.87
CA ALA A 73 -5.71 -11.40 1.72
C ALA A 73 -4.17 -11.41 1.72
N LEU A 74 -3.54 -11.18 2.88
CA LEU A 74 -2.08 -11.22 3.03
C LEU A 74 -1.52 -12.61 2.73
N SER A 75 -2.22 -13.66 3.14
CA SER A 75 -1.81 -15.03 2.92
C SER A 75 -1.80 -15.37 1.42
N TYR A 76 -2.87 -15.03 0.70
CA TYR A 76 -2.92 -15.23 -0.75
C TYR A 76 -1.94 -14.35 -1.53
N ALA A 77 -1.80 -13.08 -1.15
CA ALA A 77 -0.82 -12.19 -1.77
C ALA A 77 0.62 -12.69 -1.56
N SER A 78 0.89 -13.38 -0.43
CA SER A 78 2.19 -14.00 -0.16
C SER A 78 2.45 -15.21 -1.07
N GLU A 79 1.43 -16.04 -1.35
CA GLU A 79 1.55 -17.14 -2.33
C GLU A 79 1.76 -16.61 -3.75
N ALA A 80 1.03 -15.56 -4.15
CA ALA A 80 1.28 -14.89 -5.43
C ALA A 80 2.71 -14.34 -5.51
N ALA A 81 3.20 -13.74 -4.43
CA ALA A 81 4.55 -13.21 -4.35
C ALA A 81 5.62 -14.30 -4.49
N ARG A 82 5.40 -15.53 -4.01
CA ARG A 82 6.34 -16.65 -4.23
C ARG A 82 6.55 -16.96 -5.72
N ILE A 83 5.53 -16.71 -6.55
CA ILE A 83 5.55 -16.98 -7.99
C ILE A 83 6.05 -15.77 -8.79
N ALA A 84 5.54 -14.58 -8.47
CA ALA A 84 5.62 -13.40 -9.34
C ALA A 84 6.13 -12.15 -8.61
N TYR A 85 7.06 -12.30 -7.65
CA TYR A 85 7.54 -11.18 -6.81
C TYR A 85 8.18 -10.02 -7.58
N ARG A 86 8.62 -10.23 -8.82
CA ARG A 86 9.24 -9.17 -9.64
C ARG A 86 8.21 -8.27 -10.32
N LEU A 87 6.92 -8.61 -10.28
CA LEU A 87 5.88 -7.75 -10.83
C LEU A 87 5.52 -6.63 -9.84
N PRO A 88 5.55 -5.35 -10.26
CA PRO A 88 5.21 -4.22 -9.38
C PRO A 88 3.81 -4.38 -8.76
N ALA A 89 2.84 -4.82 -9.55
CA ALA A 89 1.45 -5.02 -9.11
C ALA A 89 1.35 -6.05 -7.97
N VAL A 90 2.03 -7.20 -8.10
CA VAL A 90 2.04 -8.25 -7.07
C VAL A 90 2.61 -7.72 -5.75
N ARG A 91 3.70 -6.96 -5.82
CA ARG A 91 4.27 -6.29 -4.63
C ARG A 91 3.32 -5.26 -4.03
N PHE A 92 2.65 -4.48 -4.87
CA PHE A 92 1.71 -3.46 -4.43
C PHE A 92 0.55 -4.09 -3.64
N ILE A 93 -0.04 -5.16 -4.18
CA ILE A 93 -1.16 -5.85 -3.54
C ILE A 93 -0.73 -6.54 -2.25
N LEU A 94 0.44 -7.19 -2.24
CA LEU A 94 1.05 -7.70 -1.00
C LEU A 94 1.25 -6.59 0.03
N ALA A 95 1.72 -5.43 -0.39
CA ALA A 95 1.95 -4.30 0.50
C ALA A 95 0.64 -3.72 1.06
N LYS A 96 -0.43 -3.62 0.25
CA LYS A 96 -1.76 -3.21 0.72
C LYS A 96 -2.30 -4.18 1.77
N ALA A 97 -2.19 -5.49 1.53
CA ALA A 97 -2.64 -6.49 2.49
C ALA A 97 -1.83 -6.44 3.79
N ALA A 98 -0.51 -6.29 3.69
CA ALA A 98 0.35 -6.11 4.85
C ALA A 98 0.01 -4.83 5.64
N PHE A 99 -0.29 -3.74 4.93
CA PHE A 99 -0.71 -2.48 5.55
C PHE A 99 -2.02 -2.65 6.31
N ALA A 100 -3.01 -3.34 5.73
CA ALA A 100 -4.28 -3.63 6.38
C ALA A 100 -4.13 -4.53 7.62
N CYS A 101 -3.11 -5.39 7.65
CA CYS A 101 -2.72 -6.16 8.84
C CYS A 101 -1.81 -5.39 9.82
N CYS A 102 -1.66 -4.08 9.66
CA CYS A 102 -0.77 -3.23 10.47
C CYS A 102 0.72 -3.63 10.43
N ASN A 103 1.15 -4.44 9.48
CA ASN A 103 2.57 -4.76 9.27
C ASN A 103 3.22 -3.72 8.36
N PHE A 104 3.45 -2.52 8.93
CA PHE A 104 3.95 -1.36 8.19
C PHE A 104 5.38 -1.54 7.66
N THR A 105 6.21 -2.34 8.34
CA THR A 105 7.57 -2.65 7.86
C THR A 105 7.54 -3.49 6.58
N LEU A 106 6.69 -4.54 6.55
CA LEU A 106 6.46 -5.37 5.36
C LEU A 106 5.80 -4.58 4.22
N ALA A 107 4.86 -3.71 4.55
CA ALA A 107 4.20 -2.85 3.58
C ALA A 107 5.20 -1.87 2.95
N LEU A 108 5.94 -1.12 3.78
CA LEU A 108 6.89 -0.09 3.34
C LEU A 108 7.97 -0.65 2.41
N ARG A 109 8.56 -1.80 2.74
CA ARG A 109 9.59 -2.44 1.88
C ARG A 109 9.02 -2.80 0.51
N ASN A 110 7.78 -3.27 0.44
CA ASN A 110 7.15 -3.68 -0.79
C ASN A 110 6.64 -2.50 -1.62
N PHE A 111 6.08 -1.46 -1.00
CA PHE A 111 5.71 -0.24 -1.73
C PHE A 111 6.94 0.47 -2.32
N ARG A 112 8.05 0.58 -1.57
CA ARG A 112 9.32 1.10 -2.11
C ARG A 112 9.83 0.26 -3.28
N ALA A 113 9.74 -1.06 -3.18
CA ALA A 113 10.12 -1.94 -4.27
C ALA A 113 9.18 -1.82 -5.47
N ALA A 114 7.87 -1.73 -5.26
CA ALA A 114 6.89 -1.52 -6.32
C ALA A 114 7.16 -0.20 -7.06
N ARG A 115 7.43 0.90 -6.34
CA ARG A 115 7.79 2.20 -6.92
C ARG A 115 9.04 2.12 -7.78
N ARG A 116 10.11 1.47 -7.30
CA ARG A 116 11.34 1.30 -8.09
C ARG A 116 11.12 0.50 -9.38
N LEU A 117 10.22 -0.49 -9.35
CA LEU A 117 9.97 -1.36 -10.49
C LEU A 117 8.98 -0.76 -11.49
N SER A 118 7.96 -0.02 -11.04
CA SER A 118 6.99 0.62 -11.93
C SER A 118 7.45 1.98 -12.44
N GLY A 119 8.31 2.69 -11.70
CA GLY A 119 8.63 4.10 -11.95
C GLY A 119 7.48 5.07 -11.63
N GLY A 120 6.30 4.56 -11.30
CA GLY A 120 5.08 5.33 -11.06
C GLY A 120 4.96 5.87 -9.64
N LEU A 121 4.02 6.80 -9.46
CA LEU A 121 3.76 7.47 -8.18
C LEU A 121 2.64 6.83 -7.37
N GLU A 122 1.93 5.84 -7.93
CA GLU A 122 0.86 5.10 -7.27
C GLU A 122 1.26 4.56 -5.87
N PRO A 123 2.51 4.10 -5.62
CA PRO A 123 2.88 3.61 -4.28
C PRO A 123 3.17 4.72 -3.26
N VAL A 124 3.35 5.97 -3.69
CA VAL A 124 3.81 7.07 -2.83
C VAL A 124 2.85 7.38 -1.68
N PRO A 125 1.53 7.54 -1.89
CA PRO A 125 0.58 7.75 -0.78
C PRO A 125 0.72 6.69 0.32
N TRP A 126 0.93 5.43 -0.08
CA TRP A 126 1.05 4.31 0.84
C TRP A 126 2.39 4.30 1.58
N ILE A 127 3.48 4.74 0.94
CA ILE A 127 4.77 4.94 1.61
C ILE A 127 4.63 6.01 2.70
N ILE A 128 3.98 7.14 2.39
CA ILE A 128 3.72 8.23 3.34
C ILE A 128 2.90 7.71 4.52
N ARG A 129 1.78 7.01 4.26
CA ARG A 129 0.93 6.42 5.29
C ARG A 129 1.71 5.42 6.17
N CYS A 130 2.55 4.55 5.58
CA CYS A 130 3.38 3.61 6.36
C CYS A 130 4.35 4.33 7.31
N LEU A 131 5.07 5.34 6.80
CA LEU A 131 6.02 6.11 7.60
C LEU A 131 5.31 6.85 8.75
N SER A 132 4.17 7.47 8.45
CA SER A 132 3.33 8.12 9.46
C SER A 132 2.86 7.15 10.55
N LYS A 133 2.42 5.93 10.18
CA LYS A 133 2.02 4.88 11.16
C LYS A 133 3.19 4.37 12.00
N MET A 134 4.42 4.54 11.55
CA MET A 134 5.66 4.21 12.26
C MET A 134 6.24 5.41 13.03
N ASN A 135 5.46 6.47 13.26
CA ASN A 135 5.89 7.72 13.92
C ASN A 135 7.06 8.44 13.23
N ARG A 136 7.21 8.26 11.91
CA ARG A 136 8.23 8.92 11.07
C ARG A 136 7.58 9.98 10.18
N SER A 137 6.77 10.85 10.78
CA SER A 137 5.95 11.81 10.03
C SER A 137 6.78 12.86 9.28
N ASP A 138 7.95 13.24 9.79
CA ASP A 138 8.87 14.16 9.09
C ASP A 138 9.38 13.56 7.78
N GLU A 139 9.79 12.30 7.81
CA GLU A 139 10.18 11.56 6.60
C GLU A 139 8.99 11.33 5.67
N ALA A 140 7.80 11.10 6.22
CA ALA A 140 6.58 10.94 5.43
C ALA A 140 6.29 12.21 4.61
N VAL A 141 6.37 13.38 5.24
CA VAL A 141 6.19 14.68 4.56
C VAL A 141 7.30 14.94 3.54
N ALA A 142 8.55 14.64 3.87
CA ALA A 142 9.66 14.79 2.94
C ALA A 142 9.44 13.98 1.65
N VAL A 143 9.01 12.71 1.78
CA VAL A 143 8.71 11.84 0.63
C VAL A 143 7.62 12.41 -0.28
N GLY A 144 6.59 13.05 0.29
CA GLY A 144 5.54 13.69 -0.50
C GLY A 144 6.03 14.97 -1.20
N ASN A 145 6.82 15.78 -0.51
CA ASN A 145 7.42 16.99 -1.10
C ASN A 145 8.34 16.67 -2.28
N ASP A 146 9.14 15.60 -2.17
CA ASP A 146 10.05 15.16 -3.23
C ASP A 146 9.35 14.82 -4.55
N VAL A 147 8.05 14.47 -4.50
CA VAL A 147 7.28 14.11 -5.69
C VAL A 147 6.24 15.16 -6.09
N TYR A 148 6.11 16.26 -5.35
CA TYR A 148 5.06 17.25 -5.55
C TYR A 148 5.08 17.86 -6.96
N ALA A 149 6.28 18.16 -7.46
CA ALA A 149 6.49 18.73 -8.79
C ALA A 149 6.38 17.69 -9.93
N LEU A 150 6.33 16.39 -9.62
CA LEU A 150 6.27 15.35 -10.63
C LEU A 150 4.85 15.22 -11.23
N PRO A 151 4.74 14.90 -12.54
CA PRO A 151 3.46 14.67 -13.16
C PRO A 151 2.81 13.41 -12.55
N ALA A 152 1.56 13.54 -12.10
CA ALA A 152 0.79 12.47 -11.48
C ALA A 152 -0.64 12.48 -12.02
N LYS A 153 -1.27 11.30 -12.12
CA LYS A 153 -2.70 11.20 -12.39
C LYS A 153 -3.48 11.95 -11.29
N PRO A 154 -4.61 12.61 -11.60
CA PRO A 154 -5.37 13.36 -10.60
C PRO A 154 -5.75 12.54 -9.36
N SER A 155 -6.12 11.28 -9.54
CA SER A 155 -6.43 10.35 -8.43
C SER A 155 -5.23 10.13 -7.51
N VAL A 156 -4.04 9.89 -8.06
CA VAL A 156 -2.81 9.70 -7.28
C VAL A 156 -2.46 10.98 -6.52
N ARG A 157 -2.62 12.15 -7.15
CA ARG A 157 -2.37 13.44 -6.49
C ARG A 157 -3.34 13.68 -5.31
N GLN A 158 -4.61 13.33 -5.47
CA GLN A 158 -5.59 13.34 -4.38
C GLN A 158 -5.17 12.42 -3.23
N GLU A 159 -4.77 11.18 -3.51
CA GLU A 159 -4.29 10.26 -2.48
C GLU A 159 -3.02 10.77 -1.76
N ILE A 160 -2.07 11.38 -2.49
CA ILE A 160 -0.86 11.97 -1.91
C ILE A 160 -1.24 13.08 -0.93
N ALA A 161 -2.09 14.02 -1.35
CA ALA A 161 -2.52 15.13 -0.49
C ALA A 161 -3.23 14.63 0.78
N LEU A 162 -4.05 13.59 0.64
CA LEU A 162 -4.75 12.99 1.78
C LEU A 162 -3.76 12.32 2.75
N ALA A 163 -2.79 11.56 2.24
CA ALA A 163 -1.73 10.96 3.04
C ALA A 163 -0.82 12.01 3.72
N MET A 164 -0.52 13.12 3.02
CA MET A 164 0.26 14.23 3.56
C MET A 164 -0.50 14.92 4.69
N ALA A 165 -1.79 15.20 4.52
CA ALA A 165 -2.63 15.78 5.56
C ALA A 165 -2.67 14.87 6.81
N GLU A 166 -2.83 13.55 6.65
CA GLU A 166 -2.74 12.60 7.75
C GLU A 166 -1.38 12.65 8.47
N ALA A 167 -0.28 12.77 7.72
CA ALA A 167 1.06 12.89 8.27
C ALA A 167 1.25 14.22 9.03
N ARG A 168 0.72 15.34 8.52
CA ARG A 168 0.74 16.66 9.17
C ARG A 168 -0.04 16.67 10.48
N ILE A 169 -1.20 16.00 10.54
CA ILE A 169 -1.95 15.80 11.79
C ILE A 169 -1.09 15.06 12.81
N LYS A 170 -0.36 14.02 12.39
CA LYS A 170 0.57 13.28 13.27
C LYS A 170 1.79 14.10 13.70
N GLN A 171 2.17 15.14 12.97
CA GLN A 171 3.19 16.12 13.39
C GLN A 171 2.64 17.16 14.38
N GLY A 172 1.34 17.15 14.69
CA GLY A 172 0.70 18.22 15.47
C GLY A 172 0.55 19.53 14.69
N ARG A 173 0.48 19.47 13.36
CA ARG A 173 0.33 20.65 12.47
C ARG A 173 -1.00 20.59 11.70
N PRO A 174 -2.16 20.71 12.37
CA PRO A 174 -3.47 20.61 11.72
C PRO A 174 -3.71 21.73 10.69
N ASP A 175 -3.16 22.93 10.89
CA ASP A 175 -3.31 24.05 9.95
C ASP A 175 -2.67 23.74 8.59
N LEU A 176 -1.47 23.15 8.62
CA LEU A 176 -0.80 22.70 7.40
C LEU A 176 -1.57 21.55 6.76
N ALA A 177 -2.14 20.64 7.54
CA ALA A 177 -2.95 19.55 7.00
C ALA A 177 -4.17 20.09 6.22
N LEU A 178 -4.83 21.13 6.74
CA LEU A 178 -5.96 21.76 6.08
C LEU A 178 -5.55 22.43 4.77
N LEU A 179 -4.42 23.16 4.78
CA LEU A 179 -3.87 23.80 3.58
C LEU A 179 -3.57 22.77 2.48
N GLU A 180 -2.95 21.64 2.83
CA GLU A 180 -2.65 20.54 1.88
C GLU A 180 -3.92 20.03 1.19
N LEU A 181 -5.02 19.88 1.94
CA LEU A 181 -6.30 19.42 1.38
C LEU A 181 -6.98 20.49 0.51
N GLN A 182 -6.86 21.78 0.85
CA GLN A 182 -7.48 22.86 0.07
C GLN A 182 -6.81 23.10 -1.29
N GLN A 183 -5.53 22.72 -1.44
CA GLN A 183 -4.78 22.87 -2.69
C GLN A 183 -5.17 21.87 -3.78
N VAL A 184 -5.94 20.82 -3.44
CA VAL A 184 -6.29 19.75 -4.38
C VAL A 184 -7.81 19.66 -4.55
N GLN A 185 -8.26 19.65 -5.81
CA GLN A 185 -9.65 19.33 -6.12
C GLN A 185 -9.88 17.83 -5.99
N PHE A 186 -10.65 17.41 -4.98
CA PHE A 186 -11.02 16.01 -4.75
C PHE A 186 -12.23 15.58 -5.59
N ARG A 187 -12.14 14.38 -6.16
CA ARG A 187 -13.24 13.72 -6.89
C ARG A 187 -13.50 12.34 -6.28
N VAL A 188 -14.59 11.69 -6.69
CA VAL A 188 -14.88 10.32 -6.28
C VAL A 188 -13.71 9.40 -6.68
N PRO A 189 -13.23 8.51 -5.80
CA PRO A 189 -13.78 8.13 -4.49
C PRO A 189 -13.25 8.94 -3.28
N TYR A 190 -12.27 9.83 -3.45
CA TYR A 190 -11.58 10.49 -2.34
C TYR A 190 -12.30 11.71 -1.77
N ARG A 191 -13.34 12.21 -2.46
CA ARG A 191 -14.12 13.39 -2.03
C ARG A 191 -14.64 13.25 -0.60
N ASP A 192 -15.27 12.13 -0.28
CA ASP A 192 -15.95 11.97 1.01
C ASP A 192 -14.96 11.71 2.16
N GLU A 193 -13.79 11.13 1.86
CA GLU A 193 -12.68 11.01 2.82
C GLU A 193 -12.07 12.38 3.12
N ALA A 194 -11.81 13.19 2.08
CA ALA A 194 -11.27 14.53 2.23
C ALA A 194 -12.20 15.45 3.03
N LEU A 195 -13.51 15.44 2.73
CA LEU A 195 -14.50 16.23 3.47
C LEU A 195 -14.57 15.85 4.95
N ARG A 196 -14.56 14.55 5.26
CA ARG A 196 -14.52 14.07 6.65
C ARG A 196 -13.27 14.55 7.38
N LEU A 197 -12.12 14.54 6.70
CA LEU A 197 -10.86 14.99 7.29
C LEU A 197 -10.83 16.51 7.50
N MET A 198 -11.30 17.30 6.53
CA MET A 198 -11.43 18.76 6.67
C MET A 198 -12.35 19.14 7.82
N HIS A 199 -13.51 18.49 7.96
CA HIS A 199 -14.44 18.74 9.07
C HIS A 199 -13.79 18.45 10.42
N ARG A 200 -13.08 17.32 10.54
CA ARG A 200 -12.32 16.97 11.75
C ARG A 200 -11.23 18.01 12.06
N LEU A 201 -10.54 18.52 11.05
CA LEU A 201 -9.49 19.53 11.21
C LEU A 201 -10.05 20.86 11.72
N GLY A 202 -11.22 21.29 11.23
CA GLY A 202 -11.91 22.49 11.74
C GLY A 202 -12.16 22.41 13.25
N ALA A 203 -12.69 21.27 13.72
CA ALA A 203 -12.93 21.04 15.15
C ALA A 203 -11.63 21.08 16.00
N LEU A 204 -10.49 20.69 15.44
CA LEU A 204 -9.20 20.76 16.14
C LEU A 204 -8.65 22.19 16.22
N GLN A 205 -8.98 23.06 15.27
CA GLN A 205 -8.56 24.46 15.29
C GLN A 205 -9.36 25.26 16.33
N GLU A 206 -10.67 25.00 16.43
CA GLU A 206 -11.53 25.63 17.44
C GLU A 206 -11.06 25.30 18.86
N SER A 207 -10.61 24.06 19.12
CA SER A 207 -10.11 23.66 20.44
C SER A 207 -8.74 24.22 20.81
N HIS A 208 -7.95 24.71 19.85
CA HIS A 208 -6.63 25.33 20.11
C HIS A 208 -6.73 26.85 20.37
N ASN A 209 -7.87 27.47 20.05
CA ASN A 209 -8.13 28.90 20.21
C ASN A 209 -8.94 29.24 21.48
N VAL A 210 -9.20 28.24 22.34
CA VAL A 210 -9.86 28.36 23.66
C VAL A 210 -8.85 28.04 24.74
#